data_AF-A0A9F2QWT1-F1
#
_entry.id   AF-A0A9F2QWT1-F1
#
_cell.length_a   1.000
_cell.length_b   1.000
_cell.length_c   1.000
_cell.angle_alpha   90.00
_cell.angle_beta   90.00
_cell.angle_gamma   90.00
#
_symmetry.space_group_name_H-M   'P 1'
#
loop_
_entity.id
_entity.type
_entity.pdbx_description
1 polymer ?
#
loop_
_entity_poly.entity_id
_entity_poly.type
_entity_poly.pdbx_seq_one_letter_code
_entity_poly.pdbx_strand_id
1 'polypeptide(L)'
;MRLAGPLRIVVIVLTAGLTWILVSILMGTQSSFSRLQQFLSSPENTPTTEPRPKKYKCGLPQPCPEHSFAFRITSGAANVIGPKICLEDKMLMSSMKDNVGRGLNVALVNGVNGDLIDAKCFDMWAGDVNELLKFIRPLHEGTLVFVASYDDPATKMNEETRKIFTALGSKFARELAFRDSWVFVGAKGVQDKSPFEQHIKNSRSSNKYEGWPEALEMEGCIPQRTVEIQ
;
A
#
# COMPACT_ATOMS: atom_id res chain seq x y z
N MET A 1 72.78 32.50 8.69
CA MET A 1 72.93 31.06 8.40
C MET A 1 71.89 30.68 7.35
N ARG A 2 72.36 30.23 6.17
CA ARG A 2 71.56 30.14 4.94
C ARG A 2 70.65 28.90 4.95
N LEU A 3 69.40 29.07 5.44
CA LEU A 3 68.35 28.03 5.46
C LEU A 3 67.79 27.65 4.08
N ALA A 4 68.41 28.09 2.98
CA ALA A 4 67.92 27.84 1.62
C ALA A 4 68.31 26.45 1.06
N GLY A 5 69.34 25.81 1.62
CA GLY A 5 69.76 24.45 1.24
C GLY A 5 68.79 23.34 1.68
N PRO A 6 68.47 23.22 2.99
CA PRO A 6 67.63 22.12 3.46
C PRO A 6 66.19 22.19 2.95
N LEU A 7 65.64 23.41 2.76
CA LEU A 7 64.28 23.58 2.24
C LEU A 7 64.12 23.06 0.81
N ARG A 8 65.13 23.27 -0.04
CA ARG A 8 65.11 22.78 -1.44
C ARG A 8 65.19 21.26 -1.50
N ILE A 9 65.95 20.64 -0.61
CA ILE A 9 66.05 19.17 -0.52
C ILE A 9 64.70 18.58 -0.10
N VAL A 10 64.02 19.18 0.88
CA VAL A 10 62.69 18.73 1.34
C VAL A 10 61.66 18.80 0.21
N VAL A 11 61.64 19.90 -0.57
CA VAL A 11 60.71 20.04 -1.70
C VAL A 11 60.98 19.00 -2.78
N ILE A 12 62.25 18.71 -3.10
CA ILE A 12 62.61 17.68 -4.09
C ILE A 12 62.17 16.29 -3.62
N VAL A 13 62.37 15.95 -2.35
CA VAL A 13 61.95 14.64 -1.79
C VAL A 13 60.43 14.49 -1.81
N LEU A 14 59.69 15.54 -1.44
CA LEU A 14 58.22 15.50 -1.45
C LEU A 14 57.64 15.38 -2.86
N THR A 15 58.20 16.12 -3.83
CA THR A 15 57.76 16.02 -5.23
C THR A 15 58.08 14.66 -5.83
N ALA A 16 59.27 14.11 -5.57
CA ALA A 16 59.64 12.76 -6.00
C ALA A 16 58.70 11.69 -5.39
N GLY A 17 58.40 11.79 -4.09
CA GLY A 17 57.48 10.89 -3.40
C GLY A 17 56.05 10.95 -3.96
N LEU A 18 55.53 12.15 -4.21
CA LEU A 18 54.20 12.34 -4.82
C LEU A 18 54.15 11.79 -6.25
N THR A 19 55.20 12.02 -7.05
CA THR A 19 55.26 11.46 -8.41
C THR A 19 55.34 9.93 -8.37
N TRP A 20 56.08 9.34 -7.42
CA TRP A 20 56.13 7.89 -7.25
C TRP A 20 54.77 7.30 -6.89
N ILE A 21 54.04 7.93 -5.96
CA ILE A 21 52.71 7.49 -5.54
C ILE A 21 51.71 7.60 -6.71
N LEU A 22 51.72 8.70 -7.45
CA LEU A 22 50.84 8.87 -8.61
C LEU A 22 51.14 7.86 -9.71
N VAL A 23 52.42 7.58 -10.02
CA VAL A 23 52.81 6.54 -10.98
C VAL A 23 52.41 5.14 -10.48
N SER A 24 52.52 4.87 -9.18
CA SER A 24 52.12 3.58 -8.58
C SER A 24 50.61 3.33 -8.64
N ILE A 25 49.80 4.40 -8.58
CA ILE A 25 48.34 4.33 -8.71
C ILE A 25 47.94 4.21 -10.19
N LEU A 26 48.64 4.91 -11.09
CA LEU A 26 48.33 4.92 -12.52
C LEU A 26 48.78 3.63 -13.24
N MET A 27 49.94 3.07 -12.87
CA MET A 27 50.40 1.74 -13.26
C MET A 27 49.87 0.73 -12.24
N GLY A 28 48.56 0.47 -12.28
CA GLY A 28 47.83 -0.36 -11.31
C GLY A 28 48.60 -1.62 -10.91
N THR A 29 49.27 -1.57 -9.75
CA THR A 29 49.97 -2.72 -9.21
C THR A 29 49.01 -3.48 -8.30
N GLN A 30 48.29 -4.39 -8.95
CA GLN A 30 47.46 -5.43 -8.37
C GLN A 30 48.35 -6.43 -7.60
N SER A 31 48.92 -6.07 -6.45
CA SER A 31 49.68 -7.05 -5.65
C SER A 31 49.71 -6.84 -4.13
N SER A 32 49.18 -5.74 -3.58
CA SER A 32 49.26 -5.45 -2.13
C SER A 32 47.91 -5.37 -1.40
N PHE A 33 46.80 -5.80 -2.01
CA PHE A 33 45.48 -5.83 -1.34
C PHE A 33 45.02 -7.23 -0.93
N SER A 34 45.65 -8.29 -1.44
CA SER A 34 45.19 -9.68 -1.24
C SER A 34 45.49 -10.24 0.15
N ARG A 35 46.45 -9.67 0.90
CA ARG A 35 46.82 -10.16 2.25
C ARG A 35 45.97 -9.60 3.39
N LEU A 36 45.26 -8.49 3.17
CA LEU A 36 44.33 -7.96 4.17
C LEU A 36 42.97 -8.69 4.12
N GLN A 37 42.63 -9.26 2.97
CA GLN A 37 41.43 -10.10 2.81
C GLN A 37 41.53 -11.45 3.56
N GLN A 38 42.74 -11.93 3.84
CA GLN A 38 42.95 -13.25 4.45
C GLN A 38 42.81 -13.26 5.98
N PHE A 39 42.79 -12.09 6.63
CA PHE A 39 42.57 -11.94 8.09
C PHE A 39 41.12 -11.60 8.48
N LEU A 40 40.22 -11.42 7.51
CA LEU A 40 38.78 -11.20 7.75
C LEU A 40 37.90 -12.40 7.36
N SER A 41 38.50 -13.50 6.91
CA SER A 41 37.80 -14.73 6.57
C SER A 41 37.52 -15.55 7.83
N SER A 42 36.52 -15.11 8.61
CA SER A 42 35.81 -15.98 9.55
C SER A 42 35.07 -17.05 8.74
N PRO A 43 35.07 -18.33 9.17
CA PRO A 43 34.44 -19.39 8.41
C PRO A 43 32.91 -19.22 8.44
N GLU A 44 32.34 -19.03 7.25
CA GLU A 44 31.04 -19.56 6.89
C GLU A 44 29.87 -19.21 7.82
N ASN A 45 29.53 -17.93 7.91
CA ASN A 45 28.12 -17.58 7.92
C ASN A 45 27.68 -17.48 6.46
N THR A 46 27.18 -18.59 5.94
CA THR A 46 26.24 -18.58 4.81
C THR A 46 25.29 -17.41 5.06
N PRO A 47 25.04 -16.50 4.10
CA PRO A 47 23.88 -15.65 4.23
C PRO A 47 22.71 -16.61 4.24
N THR A 48 22.20 -16.94 5.42
CA THR A 48 20.84 -17.42 5.59
C THR A 48 20.03 -16.33 4.93
N THR A 49 19.73 -16.56 3.66
CA THR A 49 18.70 -15.86 2.96
C THR A 49 17.50 -16.32 3.76
N GLU A 50 17.11 -15.55 4.78
CA GLU A 50 15.78 -15.72 5.33
C GLU A 50 14.88 -15.77 4.11
N PRO A 51 14.18 -16.89 3.87
CA PRO A 51 13.38 -17.02 2.68
C PRO A 51 12.41 -15.85 2.76
N ARG A 52 12.57 -14.87 1.86
CA ARG A 52 11.64 -13.74 1.76
C ARG A 52 10.26 -14.38 1.84
N PRO A 53 9.43 -14.05 2.83
CA PRO A 53 8.18 -14.76 3.04
C PRO A 53 7.47 -14.77 1.69
N LYS A 54 7.19 -15.97 1.16
CA LYS A 54 6.56 -16.11 -0.15
C LYS A 54 5.26 -15.32 -0.08
N LYS A 55 5.24 -14.17 -0.74
CA LYS A 55 4.06 -13.31 -0.77
C LYS A 55 3.03 -14.02 -1.64
N TYR A 56 1.90 -14.36 -1.03
CA TYR A 56 0.75 -14.92 -1.75
C TYR A 56 0.00 -13.81 -2.48
N LYS A 57 -1.12 -14.14 -3.12
CA LYS A 57 -1.94 -13.18 -3.86
C LYS A 57 -2.25 -11.94 -3.02
N CYS A 58 -2.19 -10.77 -3.62
CA CYS A 58 -2.28 -9.44 -3.00
C CYS A 58 -1.27 -9.18 -1.87
N GLY A 59 -0.20 -9.99 -1.80
CA GLY A 59 0.83 -9.93 -0.78
C GLY A 59 0.43 -10.50 0.58
N LEU A 60 -0.61 -11.34 0.64
CA LEU A 60 -1.07 -11.98 1.87
C LEU A 60 0.03 -12.85 2.52
N PRO A 61 0.01 -13.02 3.86
CA PRO A 61 1.00 -13.82 4.59
C PRO A 61 0.80 -15.33 4.41
N GLN A 62 -0.41 -15.76 4.07
CA GLN A 62 -0.78 -17.16 3.88
C GLN A 62 -1.72 -17.31 2.65
N PRO A 63 -1.79 -18.49 2.01
CA PRO A 63 -2.68 -18.70 0.89
C PRO A 63 -4.13 -18.78 1.36
N CYS A 64 -5.05 -18.35 0.49
CA CYS A 64 -6.48 -18.52 0.73
C CYS A 64 -6.94 -19.97 0.46
N PRO A 65 -8.00 -20.44 1.14
CA PRO A 65 -8.62 -21.73 0.84
C PRO A 65 -9.12 -21.82 -0.61
N GLU A 66 -9.36 -23.05 -1.09
CA GLU A 66 -10.02 -23.27 -2.39
C GLU A 66 -11.40 -22.58 -2.43
N HIS A 67 -11.83 -22.19 -3.63
CA HIS A 67 -13.10 -21.49 -3.86
C HIS A 67 -13.24 -20.18 -3.06
N SER A 68 -12.14 -19.44 -2.91
CA SER A 68 -12.16 -18.11 -2.31
C SER A 68 -11.26 -17.12 -3.04
N PHE A 69 -11.60 -15.84 -2.94
CA PHE A 69 -10.82 -14.74 -3.51
C PHE A 69 -9.97 -14.07 -2.43
N ALA A 70 -8.67 -14.00 -2.66
CA ALA A 70 -7.73 -13.24 -1.86
C ALA A 70 -7.87 -11.75 -2.15
N PHE A 71 -8.02 -10.93 -1.11
CA PHE A 71 -8.06 -9.48 -1.26
C PHE A 71 -7.19 -8.77 -0.23
N ARG A 72 -6.73 -7.56 -0.60
CA ARG A 72 -6.17 -6.59 0.33
C ARG A 72 -6.69 -5.21 -0.01
N ILE A 73 -7.18 -4.50 0.99
CA ILE A 73 -7.71 -3.14 0.88
C ILE A 73 -7.05 -2.24 1.92
N THR A 74 -6.66 -1.05 1.48
CA THR A 74 -6.04 -0.03 2.34
C THR A 74 -6.76 1.30 2.11
N SER A 75 -7.14 2.01 3.18
CA SER A 75 -7.62 3.38 3.07
C SER A 75 -6.49 4.33 2.68
N GLY A 76 -6.84 5.56 2.32
CA GLY A 76 -5.86 6.61 2.15
C GLY A 76 -5.20 7.02 3.48
N ALA A 77 -3.99 7.54 3.40
CA ALA A 77 -3.30 8.18 4.52
C ALA A 77 -3.43 9.69 4.40
N ALA A 78 -4.26 10.28 5.27
CA ALA A 78 -4.69 11.66 5.18
C ALA A 78 -5.17 12.00 3.75
N ASN A 79 -4.63 13.06 3.15
CA ASN A 79 -4.89 13.51 1.79
C ASN A 79 -3.65 13.39 0.87
N VAL A 80 -2.66 12.57 1.26
CA VAL A 80 -1.35 12.48 0.58
C VAL A 80 -1.18 11.16 -0.14
N ILE A 81 -1.53 10.05 0.52
CA ILE A 81 -1.39 8.71 -0.06
C ILE A 81 -2.79 8.17 -0.32
N GLY A 82 -3.09 7.89 -1.58
CA GLY A 82 -4.37 7.33 -1.98
C GLY A 82 -4.54 5.86 -1.56
N PRO A 83 -5.80 5.38 -1.55
CA PRO A 83 -6.13 4.01 -1.15
C PRO A 83 -5.65 2.99 -2.19
N LYS A 84 -5.69 1.72 -1.79
CA LYS A 84 -5.35 0.57 -2.63
C LYS A 84 -6.40 -0.51 -2.48
N ILE A 85 -6.85 -1.07 -3.59
CA ILE A 85 -7.76 -2.22 -3.63
C ILE A 85 -7.15 -3.27 -4.55
N CYS A 86 -6.84 -4.44 -4.00
CA CYS A 86 -6.31 -5.60 -4.72
C CYS A 86 -7.26 -6.79 -4.53
N LEU A 87 -7.51 -7.52 -5.60
CA LEU A 87 -8.24 -8.78 -5.60
C LEU A 87 -7.53 -9.77 -6.53
N GLU A 88 -7.22 -10.97 -6.06
CA GLU A 88 -6.61 -12.04 -6.87
C GLU A 88 -5.35 -11.57 -7.65
N ASP A 89 -4.45 -10.85 -6.97
CA ASP A 89 -3.26 -10.17 -7.54
C ASP A 89 -3.53 -9.07 -8.58
N LYS A 90 -4.81 -8.79 -8.87
CA LYS A 90 -5.19 -7.69 -9.75
C LYS A 90 -5.40 -6.44 -8.91
N MET A 91 -4.56 -5.43 -9.15
CA MET A 91 -4.75 -4.09 -8.60
C MET A 91 -5.96 -3.41 -9.27
N LEU A 92 -7.08 -3.32 -8.56
CA LEU A 92 -8.31 -2.72 -9.04
C LEU A 92 -8.25 -1.19 -8.97
N MET A 93 -7.82 -0.66 -7.82
CA MET A 93 -7.69 0.78 -7.58
C MET A 93 -6.36 1.10 -6.88
N SER A 94 -5.65 2.13 -7.35
CA SER A 94 -4.47 2.67 -6.67
C SER A 94 -4.05 4.02 -7.27
N SER A 95 -3.25 4.79 -6.53
CA SER A 95 -2.63 6.01 -7.06
C SER A 95 -1.78 5.77 -8.31
N MET A 96 -1.15 4.59 -8.45
CA MET A 96 -0.36 4.25 -9.65
C MET A 96 -1.23 4.01 -10.88
N LYS A 97 -2.51 3.68 -10.70
CA LYS A 97 -3.48 3.50 -11.79
C LYS A 97 -4.22 4.79 -12.14
N ASP A 98 -3.95 5.88 -11.40
CA ASP A 98 -4.60 7.18 -11.57
C ASP A 98 -6.14 7.10 -11.55
N ASN A 99 -6.68 6.20 -10.71
CA ASN A 99 -8.12 5.94 -10.61
C ASN A 99 -8.65 6.05 -9.17
N VAL A 100 -7.94 6.79 -8.31
CA VAL A 100 -8.35 7.05 -6.93
C VAL A 100 -8.43 8.54 -6.66
N GLY A 101 -9.35 8.93 -5.78
CA GLY A 101 -9.62 10.33 -5.45
C GLY A 101 -10.18 10.50 -4.05
N ARG A 102 -10.24 11.74 -3.58
CA ARG A 102 -10.85 12.09 -2.29
C ARG A 102 -12.27 11.52 -2.20
N GLY A 103 -12.68 11.11 -1.01
CA GLY A 103 -14.00 10.57 -0.73
C GLY A 103 -14.02 9.05 -0.66
N LEU A 104 -15.01 8.44 -1.31
CA LEU A 104 -15.20 7.01 -1.35
C LEU A 104 -14.68 6.43 -2.66
N ASN A 105 -13.75 5.48 -2.58
CA ASN A 105 -13.21 4.75 -3.72
C ASN A 105 -13.87 3.38 -3.74
N VAL A 106 -14.69 3.11 -4.76
CA VAL A 106 -15.57 1.94 -4.82
C VAL A 106 -15.22 1.09 -6.03
N ALA A 107 -14.95 -0.20 -5.81
CA ALA A 107 -14.79 -1.20 -6.87
C ALA A 107 -15.89 -2.26 -6.78
N LEU A 108 -16.55 -2.52 -7.90
CA LEU A 108 -17.61 -3.51 -8.06
C LEU A 108 -17.03 -4.73 -8.76
N VAL A 109 -17.24 -5.91 -8.17
CA VAL A 109 -16.66 -7.15 -8.67
C VAL A 109 -17.74 -8.23 -8.75
N ASN A 110 -17.71 -9.03 -9.80
CA ASN A 110 -18.57 -10.20 -9.91
C ASN A 110 -18.14 -11.28 -8.90
N GLY A 111 -19.02 -11.62 -7.94
CA GLY A 111 -18.72 -12.60 -6.88
C GLY A 111 -18.65 -14.05 -7.33
N VAL A 112 -18.93 -14.36 -8.61
CA VAL A 112 -18.77 -15.71 -9.18
C VAL A 112 -17.38 -15.89 -9.77
N ASN A 113 -16.88 -14.96 -10.58
CA ASN A 113 -15.60 -15.14 -11.31
C ASN A 113 -14.47 -14.19 -10.85
N GLY A 114 -14.77 -13.21 -10.00
CA GLY A 114 -13.79 -12.25 -9.49
C GLY A 114 -13.41 -11.15 -10.48
N ASP A 115 -14.15 -10.99 -11.59
CA ASP A 115 -13.86 -9.94 -12.57
C ASP A 115 -14.39 -8.58 -12.14
N LEU A 116 -13.60 -7.54 -12.44
CA LEU A 116 -13.98 -6.15 -12.20
C LEU A 116 -15.13 -5.76 -13.13
N ILE A 117 -16.22 -5.26 -12.55
CA ILE A 117 -17.38 -4.72 -13.28
C ILE A 117 -17.14 -3.23 -13.56
N ASP A 118 -16.88 -2.44 -12.52
CA ASP A 118 -16.57 -1.01 -12.62
C ASP A 118 -15.82 -0.54 -11.36
N ALA A 119 -15.05 0.54 -11.45
CA ALA A 119 -14.33 1.14 -10.33
C ALA A 119 -14.30 2.67 -10.46
N LYS A 120 -14.79 3.38 -9.44
CA LYS A 120 -14.89 4.84 -9.44
C LYS A 120 -14.62 5.43 -8.06
N CYS A 121 -14.19 6.69 -8.04
CA CYS A 121 -14.11 7.49 -6.83
C CYS A 121 -15.21 8.55 -6.81
N PHE A 122 -15.69 8.87 -5.61
CA PHE A 122 -16.79 9.81 -5.39
C PHE A 122 -16.39 10.78 -4.29
N ASP A 123 -16.25 12.07 -4.63
CA ASP A 123 -15.83 13.11 -3.69
C ASP A 123 -16.93 13.43 -2.68
N MET A 124 -16.77 12.91 -1.46
CA MET A 124 -17.72 13.11 -0.37
C MET A 124 -17.49 14.40 0.42
N TRP A 125 -16.57 15.28 -0.01
CA TRP A 125 -16.35 16.60 0.56
C TRP A 125 -16.99 17.70 -0.30
N ALA A 126 -16.62 17.76 -1.58
CA ALA A 126 -17.06 18.81 -2.50
C ALA A 126 -17.94 18.31 -3.66
N GLY A 127 -18.04 17.00 -3.87
CA GLY A 127 -18.79 16.40 -4.99
C GLY A 127 -20.30 16.26 -4.75
N ASP A 128 -20.96 15.67 -5.74
CA ASP A 128 -22.39 15.33 -5.70
C ASP A 128 -22.60 13.86 -5.33
N VAL A 129 -23.28 13.63 -4.20
CA VAL A 129 -23.63 12.29 -3.71
C VAL A 129 -24.54 11.53 -4.68
N ASN A 130 -25.26 12.20 -5.58
CA ASN A 130 -26.11 11.54 -6.57
C ASN A 130 -25.33 10.68 -7.56
N GLU A 131 -24.05 10.98 -7.82
CA GLU A 131 -23.20 10.17 -8.69
C GLU A 131 -22.96 8.79 -8.07
N LEU A 132 -22.68 8.75 -6.77
CA LEU A 132 -22.54 7.51 -6.00
C LEU A 132 -23.85 6.71 -5.98
N LEU A 133 -24.99 7.39 -5.80
CA LEU A 133 -26.29 6.73 -5.80
C LEU A 133 -26.62 6.10 -7.16
N LYS A 134 -26.33 6.79 -8.27
CA LYS A 134 -26.49 6.24 -9.63
C LYS A 134 -25.58 5.02 -9.87
N PHE A 135 -24.41 5.00 -9.24
CA PHE A 135 -23.45 3.92 -9.35
C PHE A 135 -23.84 2.66 -8.55
N ILE A 136 -24.39 2.82 -7.33
CA ILE A 136 -24.66 1.70 -6.41
C ILE A 136 -26.10 1.17 -6.49
N ARG A 137 -27.06 1.95 -6.97
CA ARG A 137 -28.45 1.45 -7.13
C ARG A 137 -28.60 0.26 -8.10
N PRO A 138 -27.94 0.21 -9.27
CA PRO A 138 -28.17 -0.86 -10.26
C PRO A 138 -27.39 -2.16 -9.96
N LEU A 139 -26.91 -2.38 -8.74
CA LEU A 139 -26.17 -3.60 -8.40
C LEU A 139 -27.04 -4.85 -8.46
N HIS A 140 -26.56 -5.84 -9.20
CA HIS A 140 -27.13 -7.19 -9.22
C HIS A 140 -26.70 -7.97 -7.98
N GLU A 141 -27.54 -8.91 -7.55
CA GLU A 141 -27.20 -9.82 -6.45
C GLU A 141 -25.92 -10.59 -6.75
N GLY A 142 -25.11 -10.83 -5.70
CA GLY A 142 -23.81 -11.47 -5.84
C GLY A 142 -22.68 -10.54 -6.27
N THR A 143 -22.95 -9.26 -6.54
CA THR A 143 -21.89 -8.27 -6.75
C THR A 143 -21.19 -7.97 -5.42
N LEU A 144 -19.87 -8.14 -5.38
CA LEU A 144 -19.01 -7.70 -4.29
C LEU A 144 -18.73 -6.20 -4.42
N VAL A 145 -18.73 -5.50 -3.29
CA VAL A 145 -18.55 -4.04 -3.23
C VAL A 145 -17.39 -3.73 -2.30
N PHE A 146 -16.26 -3.34 -2.86
CA PHE A 146 -15.08 -2.89 -2.12
C PHE A 146 -15.13 -1.37 -1.96
N VAL A 147 -14.87 -0.87 -0.76
CA VAL A 147 -14.89 0.56 -0.45
C VAL A 147 -13.69 0.92 0.39
N ALA A 148 -12.93 1.92 -0.05
CA ALA A 148 -11.84 2.52 0.72
C ALA A 148 -12.01 4.04 0.80
N SER A 149 -11.92 4.61 2.01
CA SER A 149 -11.94 6.06 2.20
C SER A 149 -10.62 6.71 1.81
N TYR A 150 -10.69 7.98 1.37
CA TYR A 150 -9.53 8.84 1.19
C TYR A 150 -9.85 10.28 1.58
N ASP A 151 -9.04 10.88 2.45
CA ASP A 151 -9.25 12.22 3.05
C ASP A 151 -10.55 12.34 3.85
N ASP A 152 -11.72 12.48 3.20
CA ASP A 152 -13.02 12.58 3.88
C ASP A 152 -14.12 11.75 3.19
N PRO A 153 -14.62 10.65 3.80
CA PRO A 153 -15.65 9.82 3.20
C PRO A 153 -17.09 10.24 3.50
N ALA A 154 -17.35 11.22 4.37
CA ALA A 154 -18.65 11.29 5.04
C ALA A 154 -19.45 12.60 4.87
N THR A 155 -18.81 13.75 4.59
CA THR A 155 -19.47 15.07 4.68
C THR A 155 -20.72 15.19 3.81
N LYS A 156 -20.71 14.59 2.61
CA LYS A 156 -21.84 14.58 1.68
C LYS A 156 -22.72 13.31 1.77
N MET A 157 -22.38 12.33 2.61
CA MET A 157 -23.17 11.12 2.75
C MET A 157 -24.55 11.42 3.37
N ASN A 158 -25.60 11.16 2.61
CA ASN A 158 -26.98 11.28 3.06
C ASN A 158 -27.52 9.96 3.65
N GLU A 159 -28.71 10.02 4.25
CA GLU A 159 -29.36 8.87 4.88
C GLU A 159 -29.57 7.71 3.89
N GLU A 160 -29.89 8.00 2.63
CA GLU A 160 -30.09 6.98 1.60
C GLU A 160 -28.80 6.21 1.32
N THR A 161 -27.69 6.91 1.10
CA THR A 161 -26.37 6.30 0.87
C THR A 161 -25.97 5.42 2.04
N ARG A 162 -26.21 5.89 3.27
CA ARG A 162 -25.94 5.12 4.50
C ARG A 162 -26.81 3.88 4.60
N LYS A 163 -28.10 3.96 4.24
CA LYS A 163 -29.02 2.81 4.17
C LYS A 163 -28.53 1.78 3.16
N ILE A 164 -28.09 2.21 1.97
CA ILE A 164 -27.58 1.31 0.94
C ILE A 164 -26.35 0.55 1.44
N PHE A 165 -25.33 1.23 1.98
CA PHE A 165 -24.16 0.53 2.54
C PHE A 165 -24.51 -0.37 3.73
N THR A 166 -25.47 0.04 4.57
CA THR A 166 -25.99 -0.82 5.65
C THR A 166 -26.59 -2.12 5.08
N ALA A 167 -27.34 -2.02 3.98
CA ALA A 167 -27.95 -3.16 3.29
C ALA A 167 -26.94 -4.03 2.51
N LEU A 168 -25.76 -3.48 2.19
CA LEU A 168 -24.62 -4.24 1.65
C LEU A 168 -23.81 -4.97 2.74
N GLY A 169 -24.19 -4.81 4.01
CA GLY A 169 -23.58 -5.51 5.16
C GLY A 169 -22.76 -4.62 6.10
N SER A 170 -22.68 -3.31 5.88
CA SER A 170 -21.91 -2.42 6.76
C SER A 170 -22.55 -2.24 8.14
N LYS A 171 -21.70 -2.22 9.17
CA LYS A 171 -21.99 -1.86 10.56
C LYS A 171 -21.79 -0.37 10.79
N PHE A 172 -20.75 0.23 10.21
CA PHE A 172 -20.33 1.61 10.52
C PHE A 172 -20.89 2.67 9.57
N ALA A 173 -21.49 2.30 8.42
CA ALA A 173 -21.96 3.25 7.42
C ALA A 173 -22.90 4.33 7.97
N ARG A 174 -23.72 4.01 8.99
CA ARG A 174 -24.62 4.97 9.62
C ARG A 174 -23.89 6.02 10.46
N GLU A 175 -22.73 5.68 10.99
CA GLU A 175 -22.00 6.49 11.97
C GLU A 175 -20.76 7.17 11.38
N LEU A 176 -20.37 6.82 10.14
CA LEU A 176 -19.26 7.46 9.43
C LEU A 176 -19.32 8.98 9.50
N ALA A 177 -18.24 9.58 10.00
CA ALA A 177 -18.10 11.00 10.22
C ALA A 177 -16.89 11.57 9.45
N PHE A 178 -16.76 12.90 9.53
CA PHE A 178 -15.75 13.67 8.82
C PHE A 178 -14.32 13.13 9.04
N ARG A 179 -13.67 12.74 7.95
CA ARG A 179 -12.30 12.16 7.89
C ARG A 179 -12.08 10.87 8.64
N ASP A 180 -13.14 10.13 8.94
CA ASP A 180 -12.97 8.77 9.45
C ASP A 180 -12.20 7.91 8.42
N SER A 181 -11.30 7.07 8.90
CA SER A 181 -10.70 6.02 8.06
C SER A 181 -11.68 4.86 8.01
N TRP A 182 -11.98 4.35 6.82
CA TRP A 182 -12.93 3.26 6.62
C TRP A 182 -12.53 2.40 5.43
N VAL A 183 -12.53 1.08 5.67
CA VAL A 183 -12.43 0.05 4.63
C VAL A 183 -13.55 -0.95 4.83
N PHE A 184 -14.19 -1.34 3.74
CA PHE A 184 -15.35 -2.19 3.77
C PHE A 184 -15.40 -3.06 2.52
N VAL A 185 -15.72 -4.34 2.72
CA VAL A 185 -16.09 -5.25 1.63
C VAL A 185 -17.46 -5.81 1.95
N GLY A 186 -18.44 -5.46 1.13
CA GLY A 186 -19.81 -5.95 1.23
C GLY A 186 -20.23 -6.75 0.01
N ALA A 187 -21.48 -7.20 -0.01
CA ALA A 187 -22.06 -7.77 -1.21
C ALA A 187 -23.56 -7.46 -1.30
N LYS A 188 -24.07 -7.40 -2.53
CA LYS A 188 -25.50 -7.24 -2.77
C LYS A 188 -26.23 -8.57 -2.51
N GLY A 189 -27.22 -8.52 -1.62
CA GLY A 189 -28.04 -9.68 -1.24
C GLY A 189 -27.56 -10.42 0.02
N VAL A 190 -26.64 -9.83 0.80
CA VAL A 190 -26.25 -10.38 2.09
C VAL A 190 -27.36 -10.17 3.11
N GLN A 191 -27.62 -11.18 3.95
CA GLN A 191 -28.53 -11.03 5.09
C GLN A 191 -27.79 -10.56 6.35
N ASP A 192 -26.56 -11.03 6.52
CA ASP A 192 -25.74 -10.72 7.68
C ASP A 192 -24.79 -9.53 7.45
N LYS A 193 -24.23 -9.04 8.55
CA LYS A 193 -23.17 -8.04 8.51
C LYS A 193 -21.89 -8.64 7.94
N SER A 194 -21.18 -7.85 7.15
CA SER A 194 -19.90 -8.29 6.61
C SER A 194 -18.88 -8.52 7.73
N PRO A 195 -18.08 -9.59 7.67
CA PRO A 195 -16.91 -9.74 8.52
C PRO A 195 -15.74 -8.85 8.08
N PHE A 196 -15.81 -8.29 6.87
CA PHE A 196 -14.73 -7.51 6.26
C PHE A 196 -15.05 -6.01 6.35
N GLU A 197 -14.90 -5.45 7.54
CA GLU A 197 -15.06 -4.02 7.77
C GLU A 197 -14.16 -3.53 8.91
N GLN A 198 -13.48 -2.40 8.69
CA GLN A 198 -12.73 -1.69 9.73
C GLN A 198 -13.00 -0.19 9.64
N HIS A 199 -13.00 0.47 10.80
CA HIS A 199 -13.27 1.89 10.96
C HIS A 199 -12.41 2.48 12.08
N ILE A 200 -11.85 3.67 11.86
CA ILE A 200 -11.21 4.47 12.89
C ILE A 200 -11.80 5.88 12.83
N LYS A 201 -12.36 6.30 13.95
CA LYS A 201 -12.94 7.62 14.10
C LYS A 201 -11.85 8.70 14.13
N ASN A 202 -12.08 9.79 13.40
CA ASN A 202 -11.28 10.99 13.50
C ASN A 202 -11.45 11.63 14.90
N SER A 203 -10.35 11.72 15.64
CA SER A 203 -10.32 12.37 16.96
C SER A 203 -8.98 13.06 17.20
N ARG A 204 -9.01 14.32 17.63
CA ARG A 204 -7.81 15.11 17.91
C ARG A 204 -6.86 14.44 18.91
N SER A 205 -7.38 13.61 19.83
CA SER A 205 -6.58 12.95 20.86
C SER A 205 -5.91 11.64 20.42
N SER A 206 -6.38 10.99 19.36
CA SER A 206 -5.91 9.66 18.93
C SER A 206 -5.41 9.62 17.48
N ASN A 207 -5.53 10.72 16.75
CA ASN A 207 -5.10 10.80 15.36
C ASN A 207 -3.58 10.62 15.23
N LYS A 208 -3.18 9.81 14.25
CA LYS A 208 -1.78 9.61 13.88
C LYS A 208 -1.22 10.76 13.04
N TYR A 209 -2.07 11.39 12.23
CA TYR A 209 -1.73 12.54 11.41
C TYR A 209 -2.42 13.79 11.95
N GLU A 210 -1.94 14.98 11.55
CA GLU A 210 -2.53 16.24 11.98
C GLU A 210 -3.95 16.43 11.41
N GLY A 211 -4.96 15.96 12.14
CA GLY A 211 -6.37 16.06 11.74
C GLY A 211 -6.89 14.91 10.88
N TRP A 212 -6.16 13.80 10.78
CA TRP A 212 -6.64 12.53 10.19
C TRP A 212 -6.21 11.32 11.04
N PRO A 213 -7.08 10.30 11.16
CA PRO A 213 -6.73 9.02 11.77
C PRO A 213 -5.73 8.25 10.92
N GLU A 214 -5.19 7.16 11.46
CA GLU A 214 -4.28 6.31 10.70
C GLU A 214 -4.95 5.60 9.52
N ALA A 215 -4.14 5.26 8.50
CA ALA A 215 -4.62 4.45 7.40
C ALA A 215 -4.94 3.04 7.88
N LEU A 216 -6.08 2.52 7.43
CA LEU A 216 -6.53 1.17 7.70
C LEU A 216 -6.03 0.22 6.63
N GLU A 217 -5.65 -0.99 7.02
CA GLU A 217 -5.40 -2.11 6.12
C GLU A 217 -6.21 -3.32 6.56
N MET A 218 -6.84 -3.97 5.60
CA MET A 218 -7.60 -5.19 5.82
C MET A 218 -7.30 -6.16 4.68
N GLU A 219 -7.15 -7.42 5.03
CA GLU A 219 -6.90 -8.51 4.11
C GLU A 219 -7.76 -9.71 4.49
N GLY A 220 -7.99 -10.59 3.53
CA GLY A 220 -8.75 -11.80 3.79
C GLY A 220 -9.06 -12.59 2.54
N CYS A 221 -9.90 -13.61 2.75
CA CYS A 221 -10.36 -14.52 1.72
C CYS A 221 -11.89 -14.50 1.68
N ILE A 222 -12.47 -14.08 0.56
CA ILE A 222 -13.92 -13.99 0.38
C ILE A 222 -14.40 -15.30 -0.27
N PRO A 223 -15.33 -16.05 0.33
CA PRO A 223 -15.90 -17.23 -0.30
C PRO A 223 -16.50 -16.89 -1.67
N GLN A 224 -16.13 -17.65 -2.69
CA GLN A 224 -16.67 -17.52 -4.03
C GLN A 224 -18.14 -17.93 -4.02
N ARG A 225 -19.00 -17.18 -4.72
CA ARG A 225 -20.39 -17.59 -4.88
C ARG A 225 -20.45 -18.76 -5.86
N THR A 226 -20.95 -19.90 -5.41
CA THR A 226 -21.33 -20.99 -6.29
C THR A 226 -22.59 -20.60 -7.07
N VAL A 227 -22.59 -20.85 -8.38
CA VAL A 227 -23.82 -20.79 -9.17
C VAL A 227 -24.69 -21.94 -8.67
N GLU A 228 -25.73 -21.64 -7.89
CA GLU A 228 -26.79 -22.63 -7.67
C GLU A 228 -27.47 -22.83 -9.03
N ILE A 229 -27.17 -23.97 -9.66
CA ILE A 229 -27.90 -24.44 -10.83
C ILE A 229 -29.27 -24.85 -10.29
N GLN A 230 -30.25 -23.96 -10.44
CA GLN A 230 -31.65 -24.20 -10.11
C GLN A 230 -32.35 -24.85 -11.30
#